data_AF-B3LX94-F1
#
_entry.id   AF-B3LX94-F1
#
_cell.length_a   1.000
_cell.length_b   1.000
_cell.length_c   1.000
_cell.angle_alpha   90.00
_cell.angle_beta   90.00
_cell.angle_gamma   90.00
#
_symmetry.space_group_name_H-M   'P 1'
#
loop_
_entity.id
_entity.type
_entity.pdbx_description
1 polymer ?
#
loop_
_entity_poly.entity_id
_entity_poly.type
_entity_poly.pdbx_seq_one_letter_code
_entity_poly.pdbx_strand_id
1 'polypeptide(L)'
;MGRATRLISFGLVIPLLLFVPLQLLPGPTFGHTLGPSCQTPEKTEGRCVHFGVCRFVLRQYAMYKEHMPPAIMRFLQRSRCRPKREGYHLCCELKDVIPANANSKLK
;
A
#
# COMPACT_ATOMS: atom_id res chain seq x y z
N MET A 1 3.95 61.49 -11.73
CA MET A 1 2.77 60.71 -12.19
C MET A 1 2.84 60.61 -13.70
N GLY A 2 3.11 59.41 -14.24
CA GLY A 2 3.32 59.25 -15.69
C GLY A 2 3.82 57.86 -16.05
N ARG A 3 2.85 56.99 -16.33
CA ARG A 3 2.84 55.77 -17.16
C ARG A 3 4.20 55.26 -17.71
N ALA A 4 4.51 54.00 -17.40
CA ALA A 4 5.35 53.15 -18.24
C ALA A 4 4.67 51.79 -18.44
N THR A 5 4.26 51.58 -19.70
CA THR A 5 4.44 50.36 -20.50
C THR A 5 3.76 49.06 -20.05
N ARG A 6 2.65 48.76 -20.72
CA ARG A 6 2.06 47.42 -20.85
C ARG A 6 2.98 46.49 -21.66
N LEU A 7 2.73 45.18 -21.48
CA LEU A 7 3.06 44.03 -22.35
C LEU A 7 4.49 43.47 -22.27
N ILE A 8 4.65 42.39 -21.49
CA ILE A 8 5.41 41.21 -21.93
C ILE A 8 4.56 39.97 -21.58
N SER A 9 4.20 39.23 -22.63
CA SER A 9 3.45 37.98 -22.62
C SER A 9 3.93 36.97 -21.56
N PHE A 10 3.09 36.67 -20.57
CA PHE A 10 3.18 35.45 -19.75
C PHE A 10 2.39 34.27 -20.36
N GLY A 11 2.15 34.30 -21.67
CA GLY A 11 1.64 33.16 -22.42
C GLY A 11 2.81 32.39 -23.02
N LEU A 12 3.39 31.42 -22.29
CA LEU A 12 4.08 30.21 -22.81
C LEU A 12 4.95 29.43 -21.80
N VAL A 13 4.71 29.49 -20.49
CA VAL A 13 5.48 28.65 -19.53
C VAL A 13 4.62 27.80 -18.59
N ILE A 14 3.30 27.83 -18.77
CA ILE A 14 2.34 27.04 -17.95
C ILE A 14 1.84 25.74 -18.63
N PRO A 15 2.18 25.33 -19.89
CA PRO A 15 1.70 24.04 -20.39
C PRO A 15 2.66 22.85 -20.11
N LEU A 16 3.79 23.03 -19.41
CA LEU A 16 4.79 21.97 -19.18
C LEU A 16 4.77 21.34 -17.76
N LEU A 17 3.68 21.50 -17.02
CA LEU A 17 3.38 20.72 -15.80
C LEU A 17 2.26 19.69 -16.02
N LEU A 18 1.78 19.56 -17.26
CA LEU A 18 0.66 18.69 -17.68
C LEU A 18 1.07 17.30 -18.18
N PHE A 19 2.35 16.92 -18.10
CA PHE A 19 2.85 15.64 -18.66
C PHE A 19 3.65 14.76 -17.68
N VAL A 20 3.38 14.85 -16.37
CA VAL A 20 3.65 13.69 -15.50
C VAL A 20 2.34 12.91 -15.40
N PRO A 21 2.15 11.81 -16.14
CA PRO A 21 1.08 10.89 -15.81
C PRO A 21 1.46 10.30 -14.45
N LEU A 22 0.83 10.80 -13.39
CA LEU A 22 0.85 10.17 -12.06
C LEU A 22 0.03 8.85 -12.09
N GLN A 23 0.25 8.03 -13.12
CA GLN A 23 -0.41 6.74 -13.34
C GLN A 23 0.24 5.61 -12.53
N LEU A 24 0.63 5.87 -11.29
CA LEU A 24 1.04 4.81 -10.36
C LEU A 24 0.25 4.80 -9.04
N LEU A 25 -1.00 5.26 -9.06
CA LEU A 25 -1.99 4.79 -8.09
C LEU A 25 -2.77 3.64 -8.72
N PRO A 26 -2.51 2.37 -8.37
CA PRO A 26 -3.49 1.33 -8.64
C PRO A 26 -4.77 1.71 -7.90
N GLY A 27 -5.83 2.00 -8.66
CA GLY A 27 -7.15 2.33 -8.15
C GLY A 27 -7.75 1.17 -7.35
N PRO A 28 -8.76 1.43 -6.50
CA PRO A 28 -9.39 0.40 -5.70
C PRO A 28 -10.26 -0.45 -6.63
N THR A 29 -9.76 -1.61 -7.05
CA THR A 29 -10.62 -2.63 -7.66
C THR A 29 -11.51 -3.22 -6.58
N PHE A 30 -12.80 -3.01 -6.80
CA PHE A 30 -13.92 -3.49 -6.00
C PHE A 30 -13.93 -5.03 -6.07
N GLY A 31 -13.63 -5.69 -4.96
CA GLY A 31 -13.70 -7.13 -4.79
C GLY A 31 -14.20 -7.42 -3.39
N HIS A 32 -15.46 -7.84 -3.29
CA HIS A 32 -16.16 -8.03 -2.03
C HIS A 32 -15.42 -9.01 -1.09
N THR A 33 -15.33 -8.61 0.18
CA THR A 33 -15.09 -9.43 1.38
C THR A 33 -13.64 -9.75 1.79
N LEU A 34 -12.60 -9.29 1.06
CA LEU A 34 -11.22 -9.27 1.58
C LEU A 34 -10.57 -7.92 1.23
N GLY A 35 -9.76 -7.35 2.14
CA GLY A 35 -9.26 -5.96 2.05
C GLY A 35 -8.52 -5.61 0.74
N PRO A 36 -8.24 -4.32 0.48
CA PRO A 36 -7.84 -3.83 -0.83
C PRO A 36 -6.64 -4.60 -1.39
N SER A 37 -6.63 -4.83 -2.71
CA SER A 37 -5.48 -5.39 -3.41
C SER A 37 -4.27 -4.49 -3.19
N CYS A 38 -3.11 -5.11 -3.04
CA CYS A 38 -1.86 -4.40 -2.79
C CYS A 38 -0.71 -5.18 -3.43
N GLN A 39 0.38 -4.47 -3.69
CA GLN A 39 1.60 -5.09 -4.19
C GLN A 39 2.62 -5.15 -3.05
N THR A 40 3.18 -6.33 -2.82
CA THR A 40 4.25 -6.48 -1.83
C THR A 40 5.48 -5.70 -2.28
N PRO A 41 6.42 -5.34 -1.38
CA PRO A 41 7.68 -4.73 -1.77
C PRO A 41 8.52 -5.61 -2.73
N GLU A 42 8.18 -6.90 -2.86
CA GLU A 42 8.75 -7.85 -3.82
C GLU A 42 8.03 -7.86 -5.18
N LYS A 43 7.09 -6.94 -5.41
CA LYS A 43 6.26 -6.84 -6.62
C LYS A 43 5.29 -8.02 -6.84
N THR A 44 5.00 -8.79 -5.79
CA THR A 44 4.00 -9.86 -5.86
C THR A 44 2.61 -9.33 -5.53
N GLU A 45 1.57 -9.93 -6.12
CA GLU A 45 0.19 -9.58 -5.80
C GLU A 45 -0.21 -10.09 -4.40
N GLY A 46 -0.79 -9.19 -3.63
CA GLY A 46 -1.26 -9.45 -2.27
C GLY A 46 -2.58 -8.75 -1.95
N ARG A 47 -3.04 -8.96 -0.71
CA ARG A 47 -4.15 -8.23 -0.12
C ARG A 47 -3.75 -7.56 1.18
N CYS A 48 -4.29 -6.37 1.35
CA CYS A 48 -4.16 -5.60 2.57
C CYS A 48 -5.04 -6.22 3.65
N VAL A 49 -4.40 -6.86 4.63
CA VAL A 49 -5.08 -7.61 5.67
C VAL A 49 -4.44 -7.34 7.03
N HIS A 50 -5.15 -7.71 8.10
CA HIS A 50 -4.60 -7.61 9.45
C HIS A 50 -3.42 -8.56 9.63
N PHE A 51 -2.42 -8.18 10.44
CA PHE A 51 -1.24 -9.02 10.67
C PHE A 51 -1.57 -10.45 11.12
N GLY A 52 -2.66 -10.61 11.89
CA GLY A 52 -3.11 -11.90 12.42
C GLY A 52 -3.72 -12.85 11.39
N VAL A 53 -3.97 -12.41 10.16
CA VAL A 53 -4.49 -13.28 9.08
C VAL A 53 -3.44 -13.59 8.01
N CYS A 54 -2.20 -13.13 8.19
CA CYS A 54 -1.10 -13.41 7.27
C CYS A 54 -0.19 -14.51 7.83
N ARG A 55 -0.17 -15.68 7.19
CA ARG A 55 0.63 -16.84 7.63
C ARG A 55 2.12 -16.54 7.65
N PHE A 56 2.63 -15.79 6.67
CA PHE A 56 4.03 -15.39 6.63
C PHE A 56 4.42 -14.64 7.91
N VAL A 57 3.63 -13.62 8.27
CA VAL A 57 3.87 -12.79 9.45
C VAL A 57 3.82 -13.65 10.72
N LEU A 58 2.76 -14.45 10.88
CA LEU A 58 2.62 -15.36 12.01
C LEU A 58 3.79 -16.35 12.13
N ARG A 59 4.28 -16.89 11.01
CA ARG A 59 5.46 -17.79 10.99
C ARG A 59 6.70 -17.05 11.46
N GLN A 60 6.95 -15.83 10.99
CA GLN A 60 8.10 -15.03 11.43
C GLN A 60 8.02 -14.72 12.93
N TYR A 61 6.84 -14.34 13.43
CA TYR A 61 6.63 -14.13 14.87
C TYR A 61 6.78 -15.42 15.68
N ALA A 62 6.34 -16.57 15.17
CA ALA A 62 6.51 -17.85 15.85
C ALA A 62 7.99 -18.30 15.92
N MET A 63 8.76 -18.06 14.86
CA MET A 63 10.17 -18.43 14.76
C MET A 63 11.07 -17.53 15.61
N TYR A 64 10.91 -16.22 15.47
CA TYR A 64 11.83 -15.26 16.08
C TYR A 64 11.33 -14.68 17.40
N LYS A 65 10.02 -14.76 17.69
CA LYS A 65 9.39 -14.22 18.91
C LYS A 65 9.86 -12.80 19.20
N GLU A 66 10.51 -12.59 20.35
CA GLU A 66 11.05 -11.31 20.79
C GLU A 66 12.35 -10.92 20.07
N HIS A 67 13.06 -11.89 19.49
CA HIS A 67 14.33 -11.71 18.78
C HIS A 67 14.11 -11.52 17.28
N MET A 68 13.12 -10.70 16.89
CA MET A 68 12.82 -10.46 15.48
C MET A 68 13.95 -9.66 14.80
N PRO A 69 14.55 -10.17 13.70
CA PRO A 69 15.62 -9.47 13.01
C PRO A 69 15.15 -8.11 12.48
N PRO A 70 16.00 -7.08 12.52
CA PRO A 70 15.63 -5.74 12.05
C PRO A 70 15.32 -5.71 10.54
N ALA A 71 15.86 -6.67 9.77
CA ALA A 71 15.54 -6.84 8.36
C ALA A 71 14.07 -7.22 8.14
N ILE A 72 13.53 -8.15 8.95
CA ILE A 72 12.13 -8.57 8.91
C ILE A 72 11.23 -7.42 9.35
N MET A 73 11.58 -6.72 10.44
CA MET A 73 10.80 -5.57 10.92
C MET A 73 10.71 -4.46 9.85
N ARG A 74 11.82 -4.16 9.17
CA ARG A 74 11.84 -3.20 8.04
C ARG A 74 10.98 -3.66 6.86
N PHE A 75 10.92 -4.97 6.61
CA PHE A 75 10.04 -5.53 5.57
C PHE A 75 8.57 -5.37 5.95
N LEU A 76 8.19 -5.67 7.19
CA LEU A 76 6.83 -5.47 7.69
C LEU A 76 6.42 -3.99 7.63
N GLN A 77 7.32 -3.08 8.00
CA GLN A 77 7.07 -1.64 7.89
C GLN A 77 6.83 -1.18 6.45
N ARG A 78 7.60 -1.69 5.48
CA ARG A 78 7.43 -1.38 4.05
C ARG A 78 6.18 -2.00 3.44
N SER A 79 5.77 -3.16 3.95
CA SER A 79 4.57 -3.86 3.49
C SER A 79 3.28 -3.25 4.05
N ARG A 80 3.35 -2.21 4.88
CA ARG A 80 2.18 -1.61 5.52
C ARG A 80 1.27 -0.91 4.52
N CYS A 81 0.00 -1.31 4.49
CA CYS A 81 -1.00 -0.79 3.56
C CYS A 81 -1.97 0.24 4.17
N ARG A 82 -2.11 0.28 5.51
CA ARG A 82 -2.93 1.28 6.23
C ARG A 82 -2.11 2.08 7.23
N PRO A 83 -2.52 3.32 7.56
CA PRO A 83 -1.88 4.11 8.60
C PRO A 83 -2.02 3.46 9.99
N LYS A 84 -1.04 3.70 10.88
CA LYS A 84 -0.97 3.10 12.23
C LYS A 84 -2.24 3.33 13.07
N ARG A 85 -2.98 4.41 12.81
CA ARG A 85 -4.23 4.75 13.51
C ARG A 85 -5.37 3.77 13.26
N GLU A 86 -5.33 3.05 12.15
CA GLU A 86 -6.39 2.13 11.70
C GLU A 86 -6.06 0.66 12.04
N GLY A 87 -5.01 0.43 12.83
CA GLY A 87 -4.50 -0.90 13.17
C GLY A 87 -3.37 -1.37 12.26
N TYR A 88 -2.70 -2.45 12.67
CA TYR A 88 -1.52 -2.95 11.96
C TYR A 88 -1.92 -3.85 10.78
N HIS A 89 -2.16 -3.21 9.63
CA HIS A 89 -2.48 -3.89 8.38
C HIS A 89 -1.27 -3.92 7.44
N LEU A 90 -1.07 -5.09 6.85
CA LEU A 90 0.06 -5.40 6.00
C LEU A 90 -0.45 -5.94 4.66
N CYS A 91 0.30 -5.67 3.61
CA CYS A 91 0.15 -6.34 2.34
C CYS A 91 0.69 -7.77 2.48
N CYS A 92 -0.22 -8.73 2.52
CA CYS A 92 0.09 -10.14 2.59
C CYS A 92 -0.12 -10.77 1.22
N GLU A 93 0.83 -11.58 0.77
CA GLU A 93 0.70 -12.29 -0.49
C GLU A 93 -0.52 -13.23 -0.48
N LEU A 94 -1.23 -13.35 -1.61
CA LEU A 94 -2.49 -14.11 -1.69
C LEU A 94 -2.34 -15.57 -1.23
N LYS A 95 -1.18 -16.19 -1.44
CA LYS A 95 -0.85 -17.55 -0.99
C LYS A 95 -0.77 -17.71 0.53
N ASP A 96 -0.49 -16.61 1.24
CA ASP A 96 -0.28 -16.57 2.69
C ASP A 96 -1.46 -15.98 3.45
N VAL A 97 -2.46 -15.42 2.76
CA VAL A 97 -3.68 -14.93 3.40
C VAL A 97 -4.53 -16.12 3.86
N ILE A 98 -4.88 -16.15 5.14
CA ILE A 98 -5.85 -17.11 5.68
C ILE A 98 -7.25 -16.62 5.29
N PRO A 99 -7.95 -17.29 4.35
CA PRO A 99 -9.27 -16.83 3.94
C PRO A 99 -10.28 -17.06 5.07
N ALA A 100 -11.14 -16.07 5.33
CA ALA A 100 -12.23 -16.21 6.29
C ALA A 100 -13.17 -17.38 5.93
N ASN A 101 -13.21 -17.80 4.65
CA ASN A 101 -14.01 -18.94 4.20
C ASN A 101 -13.54 -20.30 4.75
N ALA A 102 -12.29 -20.41 5.23
CA ALA A 102 -11.80 -21.63 5.87
C ALA A 102 -12.48 -21.88 7.22
N ASN A 103 -13.05 -20.83 7.83
CA ASN A 103 -13.88 -20.92 9.04
C ASN A 103 -15.39 -21.05 8.75
N SER A 104 -15.85 -20.88 7.50
CA SER A 104 -17.27 -20.97 7.16
C SER A 104 -17.72 -22.35 6.69
N LYS A 105 -16.80 -23.33 6.58
CA LYS A 105 -17.12 -24.71 6.19
C LYS A 105 -17.17 -25.69 7.37
N LEU A 106 -17.33 -25.16 8.58
CA LEU A 106 -17.61 -25.92 9.80
C LEU A 106 -18.84 -25.32 10.49
N LYS A 107 -20.00 -25.42 9.83
CA LYS A 107 -21.30 -25.30 10.49
C LYS A 107 -22.22 -26.39 9.97
#